data_AF-A0A9C6X7U4-F1
#
_entry.id   AF-A0A9C6X7U4-F1
#
_cell.length_a   1.000
_cell.length_b   1.000
_cell.length_c   1.000
_cell.angle_alpha   90.00
_cell.angle_beta   90.00
_cell.angle_gamma   90.00
#
_symmetry.space_group_name_H-M   'P 1'
#
loop_
_entity.id
_entity.type
_entity.pdbx_description
1 polymer ?
#
loop_
_entity_poly.entity_id
_entity_poly.type
_entity_poly.pdbx_seq_one_letter_code
_entity_poly.pdbx_strand_id
1 'polypeptide(L)'
;MATLLFLVLALACAARTSHGAQLLLTTNNTLGGERVRGTPMTMKLTTDENYLTVTFSAPYIKPTGGSWDSDWDRVHLFLADDSHKLSELRFTETGPLLRLYWAPYNMIKTLSPGEDAKFEGSTTVDRMRLTGTAKVHRSLLPPRITLVNAASVHPVNASTTELQYDNLYSITNYGIALPDLMVLARYKAIGARFLFDNDDSYSEHWKRND
;
A
#
# COMPACT_ATOMS: atom_id res chain seq x y z
N MET A 1 15.80 29.81 -24.15
CA MET A 1 14.59 29.37 -23.43
C MET A 1 15.03 28.51 -22.26
N ALA A 2 14.83 29.00 -21.03
CA ALA A 2 15.25 28.31 -19.82
C ALA A 2 14.16 27.32 -19.39
N THR A 3 14.47 26.04 -19.38
CA THR A 3 13.58 24.97 -18.90
C THR A 3 13.57 25.01 -17.37
N LEU A 4 12.45 25.45 -16.78
CA LEU A 4 12.24 25.40 -15.34
C LEU A 4 12.11 23.93 -14.90
N LEU A 5 13.13 23.41 -14.24
CA LEU A 5 13.11 22.12 -13.58
C LEU A 5 12.36 22.28 -12.25
N PHE A 6 11.07 21.95 -12.21
CA PHE A 6 10.33 21.91 -10.95
C PHE A 6 10.68 20.64 -10.17
N LEU A 7 11.57 20.81 -9.19
CA LEU A 7 11.91 19.82 -8.18
C LEU A 7 10.63 19.50 -7.35
N VAL A 8 10.07 18.31 -7.50
CA VAL A 8 8.94 17.86 -6.68
C VAL A 8 9.47 17.33 -5.36
N LEU A 9 9.40 18.15 -4.31
CA LEU A 9 9.66 17.72 -2.93
C LEU A 9 8.46 16.93 -2.41
N ALA A 10 8.64 15.66 -2.07
CA ALA A 10 7.73 14.96 -1.16
C ALA A 10 7.92 15.57 0.24
N LEU A 11 7.01 16.45 0.65
CA LEU A 11 7.09 17.08 1.98
C LEU A 11 6.56 16.10 3.03
N ALA A 12 7.46 15.32 3.64
CA ALA A 12 7.18 14.57 4.86
C ALA A 12 7.22 15.53 6.07
N CYS A 13 6.17 16.29 6.29
CA CYS A 13 6.02 17.07 7.53
C CYS A 13 5.57 16.16 8.67
N ALA A 14 6.53 15.60 9.41
CA ALA A 14 6.26 14.95 10.69
C ALA A 14 6.09 16.02 11.78
N ALA A 15 4.84 16.40 12.06
CA ALA A 15 4.52 17.22 13.23
C ALA A 15 4.38 16.31 14.47
N ARG A 16 5.11 16.61 15.55
CA ARG A 16 4.86 16.02 16.87
C ARG A 16 3.59 16.63 17.44
N THR A 17 2.52 15.87 17.49
CA THR A 17 1.48 16.08 18.50
C THR A 17 1.65 15.00 19.56
N SER A 18 1.05 15.15 20.74
CA SER A 18 0.99 14.12 21.78
C SER A 18 0.23 12.85 21.36
N HIS A 19 -0.09 12.71 20.06
CA HIS A 19 -0.93 11.71 19.43
C HIS A 19 -0.23 11.19 18.16
N GLY A 20 0.72 10.27 18.33
CA GLY A 20 1.22 9.48 17.21
C GLY A 20 2.03 10.22 16.12
N ALA A 21 2.60 9.46 15.17
CA ALA A 21 3.16 10.03 13.95
C ALA A 21 2.15 9.90 12.80
N GLN A 22 2.19 10.83 11.84
CA GLN A 22 1.33 10.82 10.66
C GLN A 22 2.16 10.92 9.37
N LEU A 23 1.79 10.14 8.36
CA LEU A 23 2.31 10.23 7.00
C LEU A 23 1.14 10.27 6.02
N LEU A 24 1.19 11.20 5.08
CA LEU A 24 0.25 11.28 3.96
C LEU A 24 0.97 10.85 2.68
N LEU A 25 0.44 9.83 2.03
CA LEU A 25 0.86 9.37 0.72
C LEU A 25 -0.18 9.80 -0.31
N THR A 26 0.29 10.24 -1.47
CA THR A 26 -0.56 10.57 -2.61
C THR A 26 0.11 10.01 -3.84
N THR A 27 -0.59 9.15 -4.58
CA THR A 27 -0.04 8.58 -5.82
C THR A 27 0.06 9.68 -6.86
N ASN A 28 1.11 9.62 -7.68
CA ASN A 28 1.14 10.40 -8.91
C ASN A 28 0.54 9.47 -9.96
N ASN A 29 -0.65 9.79 -10.48
CA ASN A 29 -1.27 8.98 -11.55
C ASN A 29 -0.26 8.84 -12.68
N THR A 30 0.37 7.67 -12.80
CA THR A 30 1.50 7.49 -13.69
C THR A 30 1.40 6.16 -14.41
N LEU A 31 1.27 6.20 -15.73
CA LEU A 31 1.29 5.03 -16.59
C LEU A 31 2.68 4.94 -17.21
N GLY A 32 3.44 3.88 -16.91
CA GLY A 32 4.83 3.73 -17.40
C GLY A 32 5.79 4.84 -16.96
N GLY A 33 5.44 5.60 -15.91
CA GLY A 33 6.20 6.77 -15.46
C GLY A 33 5.72 8.12 -16.04
N GLU A 34 4.76 8.12 -16.97
CA GLU A 34 4.16 9.34 -17.51
C GLU A 34 2.90 9.75 -16.75
N ARG A 35 2.73 11.04 -16.47
CA ARG A 35 1.54 11.55 -15.78
C ARG A 35 0.27 11.33 -16.61
N VAL A 36 -0.73 10.69 -16.01
CA VAL A 36 -2.07 10.53 -16.59
C VAL A 36 -3.07 11.42 -15.85
N ARG A 37 -4.10 11.91 -16.56
CA ARG A 37 -5.21 12.64 -15.93
C ARG A 37 -6.05 11.69 -15.09
N GLY A 38 -6.30 12.04 -13.84
CA GLY A 38 -7.13 11.25 -12.92
C GLY A 38 -7.19 11.89 -11.53
N THR A 39 -8.05 11.37 -10.65
CA THR A 39 -8.00 11.73 -9.23
C THR A 39 -7.01 10.80 -8.54
N PRO A 40 -5.98 11.29 -7.85
CA PRO A 40 -5.02 10.40 -7.20
C PRO A 40 -5.66 9.61 -6.06
N MET A 41 -5.03 8.47 -5.75
CA MET A 41 -5.24 7.82 -4.47
C MET A 41 -4.57 8.67 -3.39
N THR A 42 -5.29 8.90 -2.30
CA THR A 42 -4.72 9.41 -1.05
C THR A 42 -4.74 8.31 0.00
N MET A 43 -3.66 8.22 0.78
CA MET A 43 -3.56 7.27 1.87
C MET A 43 -2.89 7.96 3.06
N LYS A 44 -3.56 7.93 4.20
CA LYS A 44 -3.04 8.46 5.46
C LYS A 44 -2.70 7.28 6.36
N LEU A 45 -1.46 7.29 6.84
CA LEU A 45 -0.96 6.34 7.81
C LEU A 45 -0.76 7.10 9.12
N THR A 46 -1.25 6.55 10.22
CA THR A 46 -1.07 7.06 11.57
C THR A 46 -0.63 5.95 12.49
N THR A 47 0.37 6.21 13.32
CA THR A 47 0.86 5.26 14.30
C THR A 47 0.56 5.75 15.70
N ASP A 48 0.11 4.85 16.58
CA ASP A 48 0.16 5.05 18.02
C ASP A 48 1.22 4.14 18.64
N GLU A 49 1.15 3.83 19.94
CA GLU A 49 2.11 2.96 20.62
C GLU A 49 2.15 1.53 20.03
N ASN A 50 1.00 1.03 19.58
CA ASN A 50 0.80 -0.39 19.25
C ASN A 50 0.22 -0.63 17.86
N TYR A 51 -0.40 0.37 17.23
CA TYR A 51 -1.18 0.17 16.01
C TYR A 51 -0.80 1.13 14.90
N LEU A 52 -0.63 0.56 13.71
CA LEU A 52 -0.66 1.30 12.46
C LEU A 52 -2.12 1.36 12.02
N THR A 53 -2.66 2.56 11.94
CA THR A 53 -3.96 2.83 11.32
C THR A 53 -3.74 3.41 9.94
N VAL A 54 -4.37 2.82 8.94
CA VAL A 54 -4.37 3.26 7.54
C VAL A 54 -5.77 3.68 7.17
N THR A 55 -5.92 4.85 6.56
CA THR A 55 -7.14 5.25 5.87
C THR A 55 -6.78 5.64 4.44
N PHE A 56 -7.66 5.33 3.50
CA PHE A 56 -7.40 5.67 2.09
C PHE A 56 -8.67 6.06 1.34
N SER A 57 -8.44 6.72 0.21
CA SER A 57 -9.46 7.01 -0.78
C SER A 57 -8.85 6.92 -2.17
N ALA A 58 -9.36 6.01 -3.00
CA ALA A 58 -8.91 5.79 -4.37
C ALA A 58 -10.09 5.93 -5.35
N PRO A 59 -9.80 6.22 -6.63
CA PRO A 59 -10.75 5.93 -7.71
C PRO A 59 -11.20 4.46 -7.68
N TYR A 60 -12.44 4.21 -8.09
CA TYR A 60 -13.00 2.87 -8.23
C TYR A 60 -13.89 2.84 -9.48
N ILE A 61 -13.72 1.81 -10.30
CA ILE A 61 -14.46 1.61 -11.54
C ILE A 61 -14.95 0.17 -11.56
N LYS A 62 -16.22 -0.02 -11.19
CA LYS A 62 -16.85 -1.34 -11.23
C LYS A 62 -16.82 -1.91 -12.66
N PRO A 63 -16.18 -3.08 -12.90
CA PRO A 63 -16.24 -3.73 -14.20
C PRO A 63 -17.68 -4.20 -14.49
N THR A 64 -18.15 -4.05 -15.73
CA THR A 64 -19.46 -4.50 -16.19
C THR A 64 -19.40 -5.81 -17.00
N GLY A 65 -18.22 -6.39 -17.22
CA GLY A 65 -18.06 -7.67 -17.91
C GLY A 65 -16.77 -8.40 -17.54
N GLY A 66 -16.86 -9.73 -17.37
CA GLY A 66 -15.76 -10.64 -17.03
C GLY A 66 -16.19 -11.69 -16.00
N SER A 67 -15.87 -12.96 -16.23
CA SER A 67 -16.18 -14.08 -15.32
C SER A 67 -15.13 -14.32 -14.24
N TRP A 68 -14.26 -13.35 -13.97
CA TRP A 68 -13.11 -13.49 -13.07
C TRP A 68 -13.06 -12.36 -12.05
N ASP A 69 -13.44 -12.73 -10.83
CA ASP A 69 -13.10 -12.24 -9.49
C ASP A 69 -13.05 -10.74 -9.19
N SER A 70 -13.57 -10.40 -8.02
CA SER A 70 -13.57 -9.12 -7.29
C SER A 70 -12.18 -8.52 -6.96
N ASP A 71 -11.16 -8.83 -7.76
CA ASP A 71 -9.73 -8.61 -7.48
C ASP A 71 -9.06 -7.58 -8.40
N TRP A 72 -9.82 -6.95 -9.30
CA TRP A 72 -9.32 -5.99 -10.30
C TRP A 72 -9.10 -4.61 -9.70
N ASP A 73 -10.04 -4.17 -8.87
CA ASP A 73 -10.01 -2.89 -8.19
C ASP A 73 -9.42 -3.07 -6.80
N ARG A 74 -8.18 -2.62 -6.62
CA ARG A 74 -7.44 -2.85 -5.39
C ARG A 74 -6.49 -1.72 -5.05
N VAL A 75 -6.42 -1.43 -3.77
CA VAL A 75 -5.41 -0.53 -3.20
C VAL A 75 -4.41 -1.38 -2.44
N HIS A 76 -3.13 -1.07 -2.59
CA HIS A 76 -2.02 -1.73 -1.94
C HIS A 76 -1.21 -0.72 -1.14
N LEU A 77 -0.86 -1.11 0.09
CA LEU A 77 0.23 -0.54 0.86
C LEU A 77 1.26 -1.63 1.11
N PHE A 78 2.50 -1.37 0.74
CA PHE A 78 3.62 -2.25 0.98
C PHE A 78 4.56 -1.63 2.01
N LEU A 79 4.88 -2.41 3.03
CA LEU A 79 5.80 -2.04 4.10
C LEU A 79 6.85 -3.14 4.21
N ALA A 80 8.11 -2.79 4.02
CA ALA A 80 9.20 -3.76 4.01
C ALA A 80 10.36 -3.32 4.90
N ASP A 81 11.11 -4.31 5.38
CA ASP A 81 12.45 -4.10 5.93
C ASP A 81 13.54 -4.39 4.90
N ASP A 82 14.76 -3.97 5.22
CA ASP A 82 15.95 -4.18 4.37
C ASP A 82 16.38 -5.67 4.29
N SER A 83 15.75 -6.55 5.08
CA SER A 83 16.02 -7.99 5.13
C SER A 83 15.01 -8.83 4.34
N HIS A 84 14.24 -8.20 3.45
CA HIS A 84 13.24 -8.82 2.59
C HIS A 84 11.98 -9.32 3.32
N LYS A 85 11.68 -8.87 4.55
CA LYS A 85 10.36 -9.08 5.14
C LYS A 85 9.41 -8.02 4.61
N LEU A 86 8.24 -8.45 4.16
CA LEU A 86 7.29 -7.58 3.47
C LEU A 86 5.87 -7.88 3.94
N SER A 87 5.17 -6.86 4.42
CA SER A 87 3.72 -6.89 4.56
C SER A 87 3.06 -6.12 3.44
N GLU A 88 2.02 -6.71 2.86
CA GLU A 88 1.08 -6.09 1.95
C GLU A 88 -0.26 -5.92 2.67
N LEU A 89 -0.72 -4.68 2.81
CA LEU A 89 -2.12 -4.37 3.09
C LEU A 89 -2.83 -4.16 1.76
N ARG A 90 -3.69 -5.11 1.39
CA ARG A 90 -4.49 -5.07 0.17
C ARG A 90 -5.92 -4.75 0.51
N PHE A 91 -6.51 -3.78 -0.15
CA PHE A 91 -7.91 -3.37 0.04
C PHE A 91 -8.68 -3.62 -1.25
N THR A 92 -9.80 -4.33 -1.14
CA THR A 92 -10.73 -4.57 -2.24
C THR A 92 -12.13 -4.13 -1.82
N GLU A 93 -13.13 -4.28 -2.69
CA GLU A 93 -14.53 -4.03 -2.34
C GLU A 93 -15.05 -4.94 -1.22
N THR A 94 -14.43 -6.11 -0.99
CA THR A 94 -14.87 -7.08 0.03
C THR A 94 -14.21 -6.86 1.38
N GLY A 95 -13.13 -6.06 1.43
CA GLY A 95 -12.44 -5.71 2.66
C GLY A 95 -10.92 -5.62 2.51
N PRO A 96 -10.22 -5.27 3.60
CA PRO A 96 -8.78 -5.35 3.65
C PRO A 96 -8.29 -6.79 3.90
N LEU A 97 -7.10 -7.09 3.41
CA LEU A 97 -6.33 -8.29 3.69
C LEU A 97 -4.91 -7.86 4.09
N LEU A 98 -4.36 -8.52 5.11
CA LEU A 98 -2.95 -8.39 5.47
C LEU A 98 -2.21 -9.66 5.02
N ARG A 99 -1.24 -9.50 4.13
CA ARG A 99 -0.42 -10.60 3.61
C ARG A 99 1.03 -10.40 3.98
N LEU A 100 1.65 -11.47 4.48
CA LEU A 100 3.03 -11.47 4.96
C LEU A 100 3.89 -12.31 4.03
N TYR A 101 5.06 -11.79 3.66
CA TYR A 101 5.96 -12.40 2.70
C TYR A 101 7.41 -12.32 3.14
N TRP A 102 8.16 -13.38 2.85
CA TRP A 102 9.57 -13.25 2.51
C TRP A 102 9.64 -12.84 1.03
N ALA A 103 9.91 -11.56 0.79
CA ALA A 103 9.93 -10.99 -0.55
C ALA A 103 10.94 -11.72 -1.47
N PRO A 104 10.67 -11.81 -2.78
CA PRO A 104 9.52 -11.20 -3.44
C PRO A 104 8.22 -12.01 -3.39
N TYR A 105 8.23 -13.35 -3.25
CA TYR A 105 7.00 -14.14 -3.48
C TYR A 105 6.75 -15.29 -2.50
N ASN A 106 7.57 -15.47 -1.46
CA ASN A 106 7.36 -16.54 -0.51
C ASN A 106 6.36 -16.10 0.57
N MET A 107 5.07 -16.40 0.33
CA MET A 107 3.97 -16.04 1.23
C MET A 107 4.02 -16.87 2.52
N ILE A 108 4.00 -16.17 3.65
CA ILE A 108 4.01 -16.76 5.00
C ILE A 108 2.59 -16.93 5.51
N LYS A 109 1.76 -15.88 5.37
CA LYS A 109 0.41 -15.84 5.96
C LYS A 109 -0.47 -14.82 5.23
N THR A 110 -1.76 -15.11 5.16
CA THR A 110 -2.81 -14.13 4.85
C THR A 110 -3.73 -14.03 6.06
N LEU A 111 -4.16 -12.81 6.38
CA LEU A 111 -5.08 -12.49 7.46
C LEU A 111 -6.21 -11.63 6.90
N SER A 112 -7.43 -11.99 7.26
CA SER A 112 -8.65 -11.20 7.08
C SER A 112 -9.05 -10.56 8.42
N PRO A 113 -9.78 -9.43 8.41
CA PRO A 113 -10.29 -8.83 9.63
C PRO A 113 -11.08 -9.84 10.48
N GLY A 114 -10.79 -9.90 11.78
CA GLY A 114 -11.48 -10.79 12.72
C GLY A 114 -10.89 -12.21 12.83
N GLU A 115 -9.97 -12.63 11.95
CA GLU A 115 -9.21 -13.87 12.13
C GLU A 115 -8.15 -13.74 13.25
N ASP A 116 -7.70 -12.52 13.51
CA ASP A 116 -6.83 -12.15 14.62
C ASP A 116 -7.32 -10.81 15.21
N ALA A 117 -7.50 -10.73 16.52
CA ALA A 117 -7.91 -9.48 17.20
C ALA A 117 -6.92 -8.32 16.99
N LYS A 118 -5.70 -8.62 16.52
CA LYS A 118 -4.66 -7.66 16.16
C LYS A 118 -4.83 -7.06 14.76
N PHE A 119 -5.85 -7.45 14.00
CA PHE A 119 -6.16 -6.90 12.68
C PHE A 119 -7.66 -6.66 12.51
N GLU A 120 -8.02 -5.39 12.29
CA GLU A 120 -9.38 -4.96 11.98
C GLU A 120 -9.37 -4.00 10.79
N GLY A 121 -10.52 -3.84 10.14
CA GLY A 121 -10.68 -2.90 9.04
C GLY A 121 -11.90 -3.18 8.20
N SER A 122 -12.20 -2.26 7.31
CA SER A 122 -13.32 -2.36 6.38
C SER A 122 -13.06 -1.52 5.14
N THR A 123 -13.81 -1.80 4.08
CA THR A 123 -13.85 -0.97 2.88
C THR A 123 -15.28 -0.58 2.56
N THR A 124 -15.45 0.49 1.81
CA THR A 124 -16.74 0.95 1.33
C THR A 124 -16.57 1.53 -0.06
N VAL A 125 -17.51 1.21 -0.93
CA VAL A 125 -17.62 1.84 -2.23
C VAL A 125 -18.72 2.90 -2.16
N ASP A 126 -18.34 4.15 -2.39
CA ASP A 126 -19.29 5.26 -2.59
C ASP A 126 -19.09 5.85 -3.97
N ARG A 127 -20.12 5.74 -4.82
CA ARG A 127 -20.11 6.16 -6.22
C ARG A 127 -18.93 5.56 -6.99
N MET A 128 -17.93 6.37 -7.30
CA MET A 128 -16.73 6.01 -8.09
C MET A 128 -15.46 6.03 -7.21
N ARG A 129 -15.61 5.80 -5.91
CA ARG A 129 -14.49 5.79 -4.96
C ARG A 129 -14.55 4.57 -4.05
N LEU A 130 -13.41 3.91 -3.94
CA LEU A 130 -13.15 2.92 -2.90
C LEU A 130 -12.45 3.64 -1.74
N THR A 131 -13.04 3.54 -0.57
CA THR A 131 -12.45 4.00 0.69
C THR A 131 -12.30 2.83 1.64
N GLY A 132 -11.47 2.99 2.65
CA GLY A 132 -11.38 1.99 3.69
C GLY A 132 -10.42 2.35 4.78
N THR A 133 -10.43 1.49 5.79
CA THR A 133 -9.61 1.57 6.98
C THR A 133 -8.97 0.21 7.26
N ALA A 134 -7.77 0.23 7.81
CA ALA A 134 -7.15 -0.93 8.42
C ALA A 134 -6.43 -0.48 9.68
N LYS A 135 -6.53 -1.26 10.75
CA LYS A 135 -5.76 -1.09 11.97
C LYS A 135 -5.02 -2.39 12.24
N VAL A 136 -3.70 -2.30 12.23
CA VAL A 136 -2.79 -3.44 12.33
C VAL A 136 -1.91 -3.27 13.55
N HIS A 137 -1.95 -4.23 14.46
CA HIS A 137 -1.03 -4.25 15.58
C HIS A 137 0.40 -4.43 15.08
N ARG A 138 1.35 -3.71 15.66
CA ARG A 138 2.75 -3.69 15.25
C ARG A 138 3.43 -5.06 15.24
N SER A 139 2.93 -6.01 16.05
CA SER A 139 3.43 -7.39 16.09
C SER A 139 3.15 -8.19 14.82
N LEU A 140 2.21 -7.75 13.98
CA LEU A 140 1.89 -8.38 12.69
C LEU A 140 2.72 -7.79 11.53
N LEU A 141 3.42 -6.69 11.76
CA LEU A 141 4.21 -5.99 10.75
C LEU A 141 5.68 -6.44 10.80
N PRO A 142 6.48 -6.18 9.75
CA PRO A 142 7.92 -6.38 9.80
C PRO A 142 8.55 -5.62 10.98
N PRO A 143 9.62 -6.15 11.60
CA PRO A 143 10.25 -5.53 12.76
C PRO A 143 10.97 -4.23 12.40
N ARG A 144 11.53 -4.04 11.20
CA ARG A 144 12.26 -2.81 10.88
C ARG A 144 11.80 -2.19 9.58
N ILE A 145 10.61 -1.61 9.59
CA ILE A 145 10.04 -1.07 8.35
C ILE A 145 10.82 0.17 7.93
N THR A 146 11.66 -0.01 6.92
CA THR A 146 12.52 1.03 6.33
C THR A 146 12.02 1.46 4.96
N LEU A 147 11.19 0.66 4.30
CA LEU A 147 10.77 0.85 2.91
C LEU A 147 9.25 0.86 2.77
N VAL A 148 8.75 1.76 1.93
CA VAL A 148 7.33 1.89 1.61
C VAL A 148 7.09 2.00 0.10
N ASN A 149 5.98 1.44 -0.35
CA ASN A 149 5.36 1.77 -1.62
C ASN A 149 3.84 1.63 -1.50
N ALA A 150 3.09 2.25 -2.40
CA ALA A 150 1.64 2.11 -2.45
C ALA A 150 1.16 2.20 -3.90
N ALA A 151 0.04 1.54 -4.20
CA ALA A 151 -0.52 1.48 -5.53
C ALA A 151 -2.04 1.41 -5.46
N SER A 152 -2.74 2.03 -6.40
CA SER A 152 -4.10 1.63 -6.75
C SER A 152 -4.11 1.03 -8.14
N VAL A 153 -4.85 -0.06 -8.30
CA VAL A 153 -5.06 -0.76 -9.55
C VAL A 153 -6.55 -0.72 -9.83
N HIS A 154 -6.93 -0.26 -11.00
CA HIS A 154 -8.33 -0.18 -11.41
C HIS A 154 -8.46 -0.37 -12.92
N PRO A 155 -9.61 -0.83 -13.44
CA PRO A 155 -9.85 -0.85 -14.88
C PRO A 155 -9.72 0.55 -15.50
N VAL A 156 -9.32 0.63 -16.77
CA VAL A 156 -9.32 1.91 -17.52
C VAL A 156 -10.76 2.42 -17.72
N ASN A 157 -11.69 1.50 -17.98
CA ASN A 157 -13.13 1.76 -17.94
C ASN A 157 -13.89 0.46 -17.60
N ALA A 158 -15.20 0.59 -17.37
CA ALA A 158 -16.05 -0.52 -16.94
C ALA A 158 -16.11 -1.69 -17.94
N SER A 159 -15.82 -1.46 -19.22
CA SER A 159 -15.97 -2.45 -20.29
C SER A 159 -14.66 -3.08 -20.77
N THR A 160 -13.52 -2.68 -20.20
CA THR A 160 -12.20 -3.17 -20.61
C THR A 160 -11.58 -4.10 -19.59
N THR A 161 -10.74 -5.02 -20.06
CA THR A 161 -9.82 -5.80 -19.24
C THR A 161 -8.46 -5.13 -19.05
N GLU A 162 -8.29 -3.90 -19.55
CA GLU A 162 -7.07 -3.11 -19.36
C GLU A 162 -7.06 -2.47 -17.97
N LEU A 163 -5.93 -2.59 -17.28
CA LEU A 163 -5.74 -2.05 -15.93
C LEU A 163 -4.85 -0.81 -15.96
N GLN A 164 -5.29 0.23 -15.27
CA GLN A 164 -4.48 1.37 -14.89
C GLN A 164 -3.87 1.14 -13.51
N TYR A 165 -2.62 1.58 -13.35
CA TYR A 165 -1.87 1.52 -12.11
C TYR A 165 -1.44 2.92 -11.70
N ASP A 166 -1.91 3.39 -10.56
CA ASP A 166 -1.45 4.65 -9.97
C ASP A 166 -0.58 4.34 -8.76
N ASN A 167 0.74 4.49 -8.95
CA ASN A 167 1.73 4.12 -7.95
C ASN A 167 2.31 5.35 -7.23
N LEU A 168 2.72 5.17 -5.98
CA LEU A 168 3.44 6.18 -5.22
C LEU A 168 4.84 6.38 -5.81
N TYR A 169 5.51 5.27 -6.14
CA TYR A 169 6.80 5.25 -6.82
C TYR A 169 6.73 4.38 -8.09
N SER A 170 7.46 4.80 -9.13
CA SER A 170 7.39 4.18 -10.46
C SER A 170 7.71 2.67 -10.43
N ILE A 171 6.84 1.91 -11.06
CA ILE A 171 6.98 0.47 -11.27
C ILE A 171 7.18 0.31 -12.78
N THR A 172 8.27 -0.35 -13.16
CA THR A 172 8.62 -0.50 -14.59
C THR A 172 7.80 -1.65 -15.15
N ASN A 173 7.00 -1.38 -16.19
CA ASN A 173 6.29 -2.42 -16.93
C ASN A 173 7.32 -3.24 -17.74
N TYR A 174 7.63 -4.45 -17.27
CA TYR A 174 8.54 -5.38 -17.96
C TYR A 174 7.84 -6.18 -19.07
N GLY A 175 7.10 -5.52 -19.97
CA GLY A 175 6.58 -6.16 -21.20
C GLY A 175 5.72 -7.42 -21.02
N ILE A 176 5.29 -7.75 -19.80
CA ILE A 176 4.37 -8.84 -19.45
C ILE A 176 3.22 -8.21 -18.65
N ALA A 177 2.03 -8.79 -18.82
CA ALA A 177 0.70 -8.26 -18.58
C ALA A 177 0.37 -7.56 -17.24
N LEU A 178 1.26 -7.51 -16.23
CA LEU A 178 1.01 -6.79 -14.96
C LEU A 178 2.35 -6.24 -14.39
N PRO A 179 2.42 -5.00 -13.87
CA PRO A 179 3.57 -4.49 -13.14
C PRO A 179 3.84 -5.31 -11.87
N ASP A 180 5.11 -5.64 -11.67
CA ASP A 180 5.57 -6.34 -10.48
C ASP A 180 5.65 -5.38 -9.28
N LEU A 181 4.61 -5.42 -8.44
CA LEU A 181 4.48 -4.54 -7.29
C LEU A 181 5.43 -4.91 -6.14
N MET A 182 6.09 -6.07 -6.19
CA MET A 182 6.91 -6.61 -5.09
C MET A 182 8.43 -6.41 -5.30
N VAL A 183 8.84 -5.65 -6.32
CA VAL A 183 10.24 -5.26 -6.54
C VAL A 183 10.68 -4.22 -5.50
N LEU A 184 11.29 -4.68 -4.40
CA LEU A 184 11.74 -3.83 -3.30
C LEU A 184 12.67 -2.68 -3.74
N ALA A 185 13.47 -2.86 -4.80
CA ALA A 185 14.35 -1.83 -5.34
C ALA A 185 13.62 -0.55 -5.83
N ARG A 186 12.28 -0.61 -5.97
CA ARG A 186 11.44 0.54 -6.36
C ARG A 186 10.85 1.28 -5.15
N TYR A 187 10.95 0.71 -3.96
CA TYR A 187 10.40 1.31 -2.75
C TYR A 187 11.31 2.45 -2.30
N LYS A 188 10.78 3.38 -1.52
CA LYS A 188 11.57 4.48 -0.94
C LYS A 188 11.63 4.36 0.56
N ALA A 189 12.70 4.94 1.10
CA ALA A 189 12.90 5.06 2.53
C ALA A 189 11.72 5.80 3.18
N ILE A 190 11.17 5.23 4.24
CA ILE A 190 10.21 5.89 5.12
C ILE A 190 10.96 6.40 6.34
N GLY A 191 10.58 7.57 6.87
CA GLY A 191 11.28 8.14 8.02
C GLY A 191 11.14 7.23 9.24
N ALA A 192 12.25 6.85 9.88
CA ALA A 192 12.26 5.99 11.08
C ALA A 192 11.35 6.51 12.21
N ARG A 193 11.10 7.81 12.27
CA ARG A 193 10.20 8.44 13.25
C ARG A 193 8.71 8.17 13.02
N PHE A 194 8.34 7.63 11.85
CA PHE A 194 6.93 7.47 11.46
C PHE A 194 6.38 6.10 11.84
N LEU A 195 7.18 5.05 11.67
CA LEU A 195 6.81 3.69 12.04
C LEU A 195 7.46 3.31 13.36
N PHE A 196 6.99 2.22 13.95
CA PHE A 196 7.54 1.72 15.20
C PHE A 196 9.04 1.49 15.08
N ASP A 197 9.79 1.92 16.09
CA ASP A 197 11.09 1.32 16.42
C ASP A 197 10.83 -0.09 16.96
N ASN A 198 10.45 -1.00 16.07
CA ASN A 198 10.16 -2.38 16.38
C ASN A 198 11.50 -3.14 16.47
N ASP A 199 11.76 -3.79 17.59
CA ASP A 199 12.82 -4.79 17.70
C ASP A 199 12.30 -6.14 17.16
N ASP A 200 13.22 -7.05 16.79
CA ASP A 200 12.93 -8.37 16.22
C ASP A 200 12.11 -9.26 17.19
N SER A 201 11.98 -8.86 18.46
CA SER A 201 11.19 -9.50 19.50
C SER A 201 9.67 -9.40 19.31
N TYR A 202 9.16 -8.53 18.44
CA TYR A 202 7.72 -8.26 18.35
C TYR A 202 6.92 -9.21 17.44
N SER A 203 7.55 -10.09 16.67
CA SER A 203 6.80 -10.89 15.69
C SER A 203 7.31 -12.30 15.49
N GLU A 204 6.62 -13.24 16.14
CA GLU A 204 6.79 -14.68 15.93
C GLU A 204 6.56 -15.10 14.47
N HIS A 205 5.74 -14.35 13.71
CA HIS A 205 5.49 -14.63 12.29
C HIS A 205 6.72 -14.46 11.40
N TRP A 206 7.75 -13.75 11.89
CA TRP A 206 8.97 -13.45 11.14
C TRP A 206 10.18 -14.27 11.59
N LYS A 207 10.01 -15.18 12.55
CA LYS A 207 11.06 -16.13 12.91
C LYS A 207 11.14 -17.18 11.79
N ARG A 208 12.35 -17.39 11.24
CA ARG A 208 12.61 -18.56 10.40
C ARG A 208 12.54 -19.78 11.31
N ASN A 209 11.76 -20.78 10.94
CA ASN A 209 11.95 -22.12 11.48
C ASN A 209 13.14 -22.70 10.73
N ASP A 210 14.31 -22.60 11.34
CA ASP A 210 15.52 -23.34 10.98
C ASP A 210 15.41 -24.83 11.33
#